data_AF-A0A7K0H5I1-F1
#
_entry.id   AF-A0A7K0H5I1-F1
#
_cell.length_a   1.000
_cell.length_b   1.000
_cell.length_c   1.000
_cell.angle_alpha   90.00
_cell.angle_beta   90.00
_cell.angle_gamma   90.00
#
_symmetry.space_group_name_H-M   'P 1'
#
loop_
_entity.id
_entity.type
_entity.pdbx_description
1 polymer ?
#
loop_
_entity_poly.entity_id
_entity_poly.type
_entity_poly.pdbx_seq_one_letter_code
_entity_poly.pdbx_strand_id
1 'polypeptide(L)'
;MMRSVILSTLLLVLAVCTVSAQNRNTSICRLGFTYDISQSKNWGNNKPVIKSIIPYSSAEQAGIKKYDVIEEINGVPVTEISVDEIPQLLNPAGRNDVLLTISNLSSPSKQVLVKKDCKKSNAITEDQLASAYAMYSLETTNEQEFVCPFKTTVTSDGVDFGNFKTFAFSTIDENNRKLETVINECIENELTKKGLTVDIAKPDLLIQTFYFFDKNPNYLGANKVLVEKEPTYRYNFSHSKMEKFPFLNYAAAEAEAEYLLQFGIRIIDQKDIPGRVLWECEANELLEDSYRLDEYARVHVPLMCMQYPYTKYGRNVPFKVSKKTYNYTGISYDIDKLDQVVDVDRNSPAYAAGIRPRDIIEKIGRHKMDHSAEEFSSAYKRFITNTMQYRDPKTMFTDANGFKYCMFWDVFKYPQIADASQSSDYLPAFSYLYYFAPYINPSGNNACTFNIKRGKTKLEVIIRPTIRSEVTVEIK
;
A
#
# COMPACT_ATOMS: atom_id res chain seq x y z
N MET A 1 20.68 27.53 -4.88
CA MET A 1 19.56 26.95 -5.66
C MET A 1 18.78 25.87 -4.87
N MET A 2 18.72 25.96 -3.54
CA MET A 2 18.16 24.91 -2.66
C MET A 2 16.87 25.36 -1.94
N ARG A 3 16.34 26.54 -2.30
CA ARG A 3 15.15 27.17 -1.68
C ARG A 3 13.87 27.05 -2.51
N SER A 4 13.95 26.69 -3.79
CA SER A 4 12.81 26.73 -4.72
C SER A 4 12.10 25.40 -4.95
N VAL A 5 12.66 24.27 -4.51
CA VAL A 5 12.10 22.93 -4.83
C VAL A 5 11.26 22.36 -3.67
N ILE A 6 11.56 22.74 -2.42
CA ILE A 6 10.80 22.31 -1.22
C ILE A 6 9.47 23.08 -1.09
N LEU A 7 9.37 24.27 -1.69
CA LEU A 7 8.13 25.03 -1.74
C LEU A 7 7.07 24.32 -2.61
N SER A 8 7.50 23.57 -3.62
CA SER A 8 6.62 22.93 -4.61
C SER A 8 5.86 21.72 -4.05
N THR A 9 6.41 21.00 -3.05
CA THR A 9 5.73 19.88 -2.38
C THR A 9 4.75 20.34 -1.30
N LEU A 10 4.98 21.51 -0.69
CA LEU A 10 3.98 22.14 0.19
C LEU A 10 2.82 22.75 -0.63
N LEU A 11 3.13 23.31 -1.81
CA LEU A 11 2.13 23.93 -2.71
C LEU A 11 1.26 22.92 -3.47
N LEU A 12 1.76 21.72 -3.81
CA LEU A 12 0.92 20.73 -4.51
C LEU A 12 -0.17 20.10 -3.62
N VAL A 13 0.03 20.09 -2.29
CA VAL A 13 -1.02 19.72 -1.32
C VAL A 13 -2.01 20.88 -1.09
N LEU A 14 -1.64 22.11 -1.45
CA LEU A 14 -2.48 23.31 -1.35
C LEU A 14 -3.26 23.65 -2.64
N ALA A 15 -2.93 23.03 -3.79
CA ALA A 15 -3.48 23.43 -5.10
C ALA A 15 -4.88 22.88 -5.45
N VAL A 16 -5.60 22.25 -4.52
CA VAL A 16 -7.04 21.94 -4.67
C VAL A 16 -7.93 22.81 -3.76
N CYS A 17 -7.36 23.76 -3.02
CA CYS A 17 -8.09 24.51 -2.00
C CYS A 17 -8.07 26.03 -2.25
N THR A 18 -8.68 26.49 -3.34
CA THR A 18 -9.28 27.84 -3.44
C THR A 18 -10.53 27.68 -4.32
N VAL A 19 -11.77 27.90 -3.88
CA VAL A 19 -12.31 28.97 -3.03
C VAL A 19 -13.57 28.46 -2.32
N SER A 20 -13.57 28.44 -0.99
CA SER A 20 -14.74 28.80 -0.18
C SER A 20 -14.26 29.15 1.22
N ALA A 21 -14.72 30.28 1.75
CA ALA A 21 -14.37 30.77 3.07
C ALA A 21 -14.57 29.68 4.13
N GLN A 22 -13.58 29.55 5.01
CA GLN A 22 -13.45 28.51 6.02
C GLN A 22 -14.66 28.48 6.96
N ASN A 23 -15.45 27.40 6.88
CA ASN A 23 -16.37 27.03 7.93
C ASN A 23 -15.70 25.93 8.78
N ARG A 24 -15.15 26.32 9.95
CA ARG A 24 -14.37 25.44 10.86
C ARG A 24 -15.16 24.25 11.43
N ASN A 25 -16.46 24.16 11.13
CA ASN A 25 -17.37 23.09 11.54
C ASN A 25 -17.67 22.07 10.44
N THR A 26 -17.00 22.15 9.28
CA THR A 26 -17.28 21.25 8.15
C THR A 26 -16.64 19.89 8.40
N SER A 27 -17.41 18.82 8.27
CA SER A 27 -16.89 17.45 8.29
C SER A 27 -16.53 17.03 6.86
N ILE A 28 -15.33 16.49 6.69
CA ILE A 28 -14.84 15.93 5.43
C ILE A 28 -15.10 14.43 5.49
N CYS A 29 -15.90 13.92 4.55
CA CYS A 29 -16.22 12.50 4.43
C CYS A 29 -15.63 11.93 3.15
N ARG A 30 -15.10 10.71 3.25
CA ARG A 30 -14.59 9.93 2.13
C ARG A 30 -15.10 8.49 2.23
N LEU A 31 -15.02 7.77 1.12
CA LEU A 31 -15.16 6.33 1.10
C LEU A 31 -13.78 5.69 1.29
N GLY A 32 -13.76 4.53 1.92
CA GLY A 32 -12.56 3.77 2.24
C GLY A 32 -11.87 3.07 1.06
N PHE A 33 -11.95 3.62 -0.16
CA PHE A 33 -11.34 3.01 -1.35
C PHE A 33 -10.99 4.05 -2.41
N THR A 34 -10.11 3.66 -3.34
CA THR A 34 -9.84 4.39 -4.59
C THR A 34 -10.34 3.57 -5.78
N TYR A 35 -10.66 4.24 -6.89
CA TYR A 35 -11.20 3.58 -8.09
C TYR A 35 -10.72 4.27 -9.37
N ASP A 36 -10.88 3.58 -10.49
CA ASP A 36 -10.79 4.14 -11.84
C ASP A 36 -12.10 3.92 -12.60
N ILE A 37 -12.37 4.76 -13.60
CA ILE A 37 -13.36 4.43 -14.63
C ILE A 37 -12.67 3.55 -15.65
N SER A 38 -12.98 2.25 -15.63
CA SER A 38 -12.24 1.25 -16.40
C SER A 38 -12.36 1.50 -17.90
N GLN A 39 -11.21 1.44 -18.58
CA GLN A 39 -11.11 1.41 -20.04
C GLN A 39 -10.84 -0.01 -20.57
N SER A 40 -10.85 -1.01 -19.68
CA SER A 40 -10.67 -2.42 -20.07
C SER A 40 -11.94 -2.92 -20.73
N LYS A 41 -11.81 -3.52 -21.91
CA LYS A 41 -12.93 -4.18 -22.61
C LYS A 41 -13.40 -5.45 -21.89
N ASN A 42 -12.55 -6.04 -21.05
CA ASN A 42 -12.76 -7.36 -20.45
C ASN A 42 -13.14 -7.30 -18.97
N TRP A 43 -13.12 -6.12 -18.35
CA TRP A 43 -13.46 -5.97 -16.94
C TRP A 43 -14.07 -4.60 -16.63
N GLY A 44 -15.37 -4.58 -16.33
CA GLY A 44 -16.08 -3.39 -15.89
C GLY A 44 -15.99 -2.21 -16.86
N ASN A 45 -16.01 -2.45 -18.16
CA ASN A 45 -15.81 -1.40 -19.18
C ASN A 45 -16.74 -0.19 -18.96
N ASN A 46 -16.16 1.01 -18.87
CA ASN A 46 -16.83 2.27 -18.55
C ASN A 46 -17.54 2.32 -17.17
N LYS A 47 -17.19 1.42 -16.25
CA LYS A 47 -17.70 1.39 -14.87
C LYS A 47 -16.58 1.69 -13.87
N PRO A 48 -16.91 2.15 -12.65
CA PRO A 48 -15.92 2.27 -11.58
C PRO A 48 -15.40 0.90 -11.17
N VAL A 49 -14.07 0.73 -11.18
CA VAL A 49 -13.38 -0.47 -10.71
C VAL A 49 -12.48 -0.09 -9.54
N ILE A 50 -12.64 -0.79 -8.42
CA ILE A 50 -11.87 -0.53 -7.19
C ILE A 50 -10.39 -0.85 -7.41
N LYS A 51 -9.51 0.13 -7.20
CA LYS A 51 -8.05 -0.04 -7.27
C LYS A 51 -7.46 -0.50 -5.95
N SER A 52 -7.87 0.17 -4.88
CA SER A 52 -7.36 -0.08 -3.54
C SER A 52 -8.36 0.23 -2.46
N ILE A 53 -8.12 -0.38 -1.31
CA ILE A 53 -8.94 -0.26 -0.11
C ILE A 53 -8.05 0.38 0.94
N ILE A 54 -8.58 1.40 1.59
CA ILE A 54 -7.93 2.08 2.70
C ILE A 54 -8.05 1.15 3.91
N PRO A 55 -6.96 0.69 4.51
CA PRO A 55 -7.02 -0.20 5.67
C PRO A 55 -7.70 0.46 6.86
N TYR A 56 -8.38 -0.33 7.70
CA TYR A 56 -9.19 0.11 8.84
C TYR A 56 -10.38 1.01 8.48
N SER A 57 -10.76 1.08 7.20
CA SER A 57 -11.88 1.88 6.73
C SER A 57 -13.22 1.15 6.84
N SER A 58 -14.31 1.92 6.76
CA SER A 58 -15.65 1.36 6.69
C SER A 58 -15.89 0.50 5.43
N ALA A 59 -15.20 0.81 4.33
CA ALA A 59 -15.31 0.03 3.10
C ALA A 59 -14.64 -1.35 3.21
N GLU A 60 -13.47 -1.42 3.86
CA GLU A 60 -12.80 -2.68 4.18
C GLU A 60 -13.72 -3.56 5.03
N GLN A 61 -14.31 -3.00 6.09
CA GLN A 61 -15.23 -3.71 6.97
C GLN A 61 -16.49 -4.20 6.24
N ALA A 62 -17.00 -3.42 5.27
CA ALA A 62 -18.14 -3.81 4.45
C ALA A 62 -17.81 -4.93 3.44
N GLY A 63 -16.53 -5.28 3.29
CA GLY A 63 -16.07 -6.36 2.43
C GLY A 63 -15.96 -5.98 0.95
N ILE A 64 -15.72 -4.69 0.67
CA ILE A 64 -15.26 -4.23 -0.65
C ILE A 64 -13.84 -4.75 -0.88
N LYS A 65 -13.55 -5.24 -2.08
CA LYS A 65 -12.27 -5.84 -2.46
C LYS A 65 -11.68 -5.16 -3.69
N LYS A 66 -10.37 -5.34 -3.88
CA LYS A 66 -9.67 -4.85 -5.07
C LYS A 66 -10.31 -5.51 -6.30
N TYR A 67 -10.48 -4.71 -7.34
CA TYR A 67 -11.07 -5.08 -8.62
C TYR A 67 -12.56 -5.39 -8.60
N ASP A 68 -13.28 -5.14 -7.50
CA ASP A 68 -14.74 -5.08 -7.55
C ASP A 68 -15.18 -4.02 -8.56
N VAL A 69 -16.19 -4.35 -9.37
CA VAL A 69 -16.84 -3.43 -10.30
C VAL A 69 -18.08 -2.89 -9.63
N ILE A 70 -18.24 -1.57 -9.57
CA ILE A 70 -19.47 -0.94 -9.09
C ILE A 70 -20.47 -0.92 -10.26
N GLU A 71 -21.57 -1.65 -10.08
CA GLU A 71 -22.65 -1.78 -11.05
C GLU A 71 -23.73 -0.71 -10.83
N GLU A 72 -24.07 -0.44 -9.57
CA GLU A 72 -25.10 0.54 -9.20
C GLU A 72 -24.69 1.32 -7.95
N ILE A 73 -25.13 2.58 -7.87
CA ILE A 73 -24.95 3.45 -6.71
C ILE A 73 -26.35 3.87 -6.23
N ASN A 74 -26.69 3.46 -5.01
CA ASN A 74 -28.01 3.67 -4.40
C ASN A 74 -29.18 3.19 -5.29
N GLY A 75 -28.98 2.09 -6.01
CA GLY A 75 -29.97 1.48 -6.91
C GLY A 75 -30.05 2.10 -8.31
N VAL A 76 -29.19 3.08 -8.63
CA VAL A 76 -29.08 3.65 -9.97
C VAL A 76 -27.90 2.99 -10.71
N PRO A 77 -28.12 2.35 -11.87
CA PRO A 77 -27.04 1.77 -12.67
C PRO A 77 -26.02 2.82 -13.09
N VAL A 78 -24.73 2.54 -12.93
CA VAL A 78 -23.65 3.48 -13.30
C VAL A 78 -23.60 3.76 -14.80
N THR A 79 -24.20 2.89 -15.63
CA THR A 79 -24.32 3.07 -17.08
C THR A 79 -25.37 4.11 -17.49
N GLU A 80 -26.27 4.48 -16.58
CA GLU A 80 -27.29 5.51 -16.79
C GLU A 80 -26.86 6.88 -16.25
N ILE A 81 -25.65 6.97 -15.67
CA ILE A 81 -25.12 8.16 -15.00
C ILE A 81 -23.92 8.68 -15.81
N SER A 82 -23.75 10.00 -15.88
CA SER A 82 -22.54 10.58 -16.47
C SER A 82 -21.32 10.26 -15.62
N VAL A 83 -20.16 10.01 -16.24
CA VAL A 83 -18.89 9.77 -15.53
C VAL A 83 -18.57 10.89 -14.54
N ASP A 84 -18.91 12.14 -14.88
CA ASP A 84 -18.68 13.32 -14.04
C ASP A 84 -19.57 13.37 -12.78
N GLU A 85 -20.68 12.62 -12.78
CA GLU A 85 -21.65 12.60 -11.67
C GLU A 85 -21.33 11.51 -10.63
N ILE A 86 -20.62 10.46 -11.04
CA ILE A 86 -20.23 9.32 -10.19
C ILE A 86 -19.60 9.77 -8.85
N PRO A 87 -18.62 10.70 -8.82
CA PRO A 87 -18.03 11.15 -7.56
C PRO A 87 -19.05 11.76 -6.59
N GLN A 88 -20.05 12.49 -7.08
CA GLN A 88 -21.07 13.10 -6.23
C GLN A 88 -22.07 12.06 -5.72
N LEU A 89 -22.42 11.05 -6.54
CA LEU A 89 -23.28 9.94 -6.13
C LEU A 89 -22.60 8.99 -5.14
N LEU A 90 -21.28 8.83 -5.23
CA LEU A 90 -20.47 8.12 -4.24
C LEU A 90 -20.30 8.91 -2.95
N ASN A 91 -20.44 10.24 -2.97
CA ASN A 91 -20.37 11.05 -1.76
C ASN A 91 -21.58 12.00 -1.60
N PRO A 92 -22.81 11.45 -1.47
CA PRO A 92 -24.04 12.25 -1.48
C PRO A 92 -24.12 13.15 -0.25
N ALA A 93 -24.54 14.41 -0.43
CA ALA A 93 -24.82 15.30 0.69
C ALA A 93 -26.01 14.78 1.51
N GLY A 94 -25.91 14.81 2.84
CA GLY A 94 -27.00 14.43 3.75
C GLY A 94 -27.18 12.93 3.98
N ARG A 95 -26.44 12.05 3.29
CA ARG A 95 -26.45 10.60 3.54
C ARG A 95 -25.07 10.11 4.00
N ASN A 96 -25.05 9.34 5.08
CA ASN A 96 -23.81 8.82 5.69
C ASN A 96 -23.39 7.46 5.13
N ASP A 97 -24.32 6.74 4.49
CA ASP A 97 -24.07 5.40 3.97
C ASP A 97 -24.45 5.35 2.48
N VAL A 98 -23.69 4.60 1.69
CA VAL A 98 -23.89 4.41 0.26
C VAL A 98 -24.14 2.94 -0.01
N LEU A 99 -25.28 2.61 -0.63
CA LEU A 99 -25.57 1.25 -1.05
C LEU A 99 -24.94 1.03 -2.43
N LEU A 100 -24.01 0.09 -2.54
CA LEU A 100 -23.38 -0.29 -3.79
C LEU A 100 -23.89 -1.66 -4.22
N THR A 101 -24.22 -1.81 -5.51
CA THR A 101 -24.31 -3.13 -6.15
C THR A 101 -22.97 -3.37 -6.82
N ILE A 102 -22.27 -4.45 -6.45
CA ILE A 102 -20.95 -4.79 -6.98
C ILE A 102 -20.97 -6.13 -7.70
N SER A 103 -20.10 -6.28 -8.70
CA SER A 103 -19.80 -7.56 -9.36
C SER A 103 -18.30 -7.85 -9.28
N ASN A 104 -17.94 -9.14 -9.20
CA ASN A 104 -16.55 -9.60 -9.23
C ASN A 104 -16.47 -11.07 -9.69
N LEU A 105 -15.27 -11.66 -9.63
CA LEU A 105 -15.06 -13.05 -10.05
C LEU A 105 -15.83 -14.03 -9.15
N SER A 106 -16.06 -13.71 -7.87
CA SER A 106 -16.84 -14.56 -6.95
C SER A 106 -18.36 -14.52 -7.21
N SER A 107 -18.91 -13.33 -7.46
CA SER A 107 -20.36 -13.14 -7.62
C SER A 107 -20.69 -12.13 -8.73
N PRO A 108 -21.65 -12.43 -9.62
CA PRO A 108 -22.10 -11.49 -10.65
C PRO A 108 -22.87 -10.28 -10.08
N SER A 109 -23.40 -10.38 -8.87
CA SER A 109 -24.08 -9.27 -8.19
C SER A 109 -24.06 -9.47 -6.67
N LYS A 110 -23.74 -8.43 -5.93
CA LYS A 110 -23.77 -8.38 -4.46
C LYS A 110 -24.09 -6.97 -4.00
N GLN A 111 -25.05 -6.80 -3.11
CA GLN A 111 -25.29 -5.51 -2.47
C GLN A 111 -24.40 -5.33 -1.23
N VAL A 112 -23.80 -4.16 -1.09
CA VAL A 112 -22.92 -3.80 0.01
C VAL A 112 -23.25 -2.39 0.48
N LEU A 113 -23.62 -2.25 1.76
CA LEU A 113 -23.83 -0.95 2.39
C LEU A 113 -22.50 -0.45 2.96
N VAL A 114 -21.96 0.62 2.38
CA VAL A 114 -20.68 1.22 2.80
C VAL A 114 -20.92 2.50 3.58
N LYS A 115 -20.45 2.54 4.82
CA LYS A 115 -20.47 3.78 5.63
C LYS A 115 -19.35 4.71 5.19
N LYS A 116 -19.58 6.02 5.29
CA LYS A 116 -18.54 7.03 5.05
C LYS A 116 -17.60 7.15 6.24
N ASP A 117 -16.32 7.31 5.95
CA ASP A 117 -15.31 7.68 6.92
C ASP A 117 -15.20 9.20 6.96
N CYS A 118 -15.68 9.79 8.06
CA CYS A 118 -15.77 11.24 8.22
C CYS A 118 -14.83 11.74 9.32
N LYS A 119 -14.17 12.88 9.09
CA LYS A 119 -13.40 13.60 10.09
C LYS A 119 -13.68 15.09 10.05
N LYS A 120 -13.42 15.81 11.14
CA LYS A 120 -13.51 17.29 11.13
C LYS A 120 -12.43 17.88 10.23
N SER A 121 -12.73 19.02 9.59
CA SER A 121 -11.80 19.68 8.67
C SER A 121 -10.48 20.10 9.33
N ASN A 122 -10.50 20.44 10.63
CA ASN A 122 -9.33 20.81 11.42
C ASN A 122 -8.65 19.62 12.11
N ALA A 123 -9.08 18.38 11.85
CA ALA A 123 -8.54 17.19 12.49
C ALA A 123 -7.31 16.63 11.77
N ILE A 124 -6.23 16.48 12.55
CA ILE A 124 -5.04 15.69 12.21
C ILE A 124 -5.12 14.37 12.97
N THR A 125 -5.13 13.25 12.24
CA THR A 125 -5.20 11.91 12.81
C THR A 125 -3.80 11.36 13.11
N GLU A 126 -3.73 10.35 13.98
CA GLU A 126 -2.49 9.59 14.22
C GLU A 126 -1.91 8.95 12.95
N ASP A 127 -2.78 8.54 12.02
CA ASP A 127 -2.37 8.05 10.70
C ASP A 127 -1.56 9.08 9.89
N GLN A 128 -2.01 10.34 9.91
CA GLN A 128 -1.31 11.45 9.24
C GLN A 128 -0.03 11.81 9.97
N LEU A 129 -0.04 11.80 11.30
CA LEU A 129 1.16 12.07 12.10
C LEU A 129 2.21 10.97 11.95
N ALA A 130 1.81 9.71 11.86
CA ALA A 130 2.72 8.59 11.62
C ALA A 130 3.49 8.81 10.30
N SER A 131 2.79 9.22 9.23
CA SER A 131 3.43 9.60 7.97
C SER A 131 4.33 10.83 8.10
N ALA A 132 3.90 11.89 8.80
CA ALA A 132 4.69 13.10 8.99
C ALA A 132 5.99 12.84 9.77
N TYR A 133 5.94 11.93 10.74
CA TYR A 133 7.04 11.54 11.61
C TYR A 133 7.71 10.21 11.20
N ALA A 134 7.56 9.79 9.94
CA ALA A 134 8.03 8.50 9.45
C ALA A 134 9.53 8.24 9.63
N MET A 135 10.38 9.28 9.64
CA MET A 135 11.82 9.12 9.84
C MET A 135 12.21 8.67 11.26
N TYR A 136 11.30 8.71 12.24
CA TYR A 136 11.51 7.97 13.49
C TYR A 136 11.59 6.46 13.25
N SER A 137 10.89 5.92 12.24
CA SER A 137 10.80 4.49 11.96
C SER A 137 10.56 4.22 10.47
N LEU A 138 11.58 4.44 9.63
CA LEU A 138 11.48 4.10 8.20
C LEU A 138 11.30 2.59 7.99
N GLU A 139 11.77 1.76 8.93
CA GLU A 139 11.60 0.31 8.95
C GLU A 139 10.13 -0.11 8.93
N THR A 140 9.25 0.72 9.48
CA THR A 140 7.83 0.43 9.62
C THR A 140 6.90 1.38 8.89
N THR A 141 7.38 2.57 8.51
CA THR A 141 6.63 3.55 7.74
C THR A 141 7.45 4.08 6.57
N ASN A 142 7.19 3.58 5.37
CA ASN A 142 7.81 4.06 4.13
C ASN A 142 6.95 3.73 2.90
N GLU A 143 7.24 4.41 1.80
CA GLU A 143 6.68 4.11 0.50
C GLU A 143 7.80 3.86 -0.50
N GLN A 144 7.71 2.77 -1.27
CA GLN A 144 8.70 2.41 -2.28
C GLN A 144 8.01 2.07 -3.59
N GLU A 145 8.69 2.34 -4.71
CA GLU A 145 8.24 1.97 -6.04
C GLU A 145 9.21 0.98 -6.67
N PHE A 146 8.67 0.05 -7.46
CA PHE A 146 9.47 -0.84 -8.28
C PHE A 146 8.73 -1.17 -9.57
N VAL A 147 9.46 -1.60 -10.59
CA VAL A 147 8.90 -1.99 -11.90
C VAL A 147 9.27 -3.43 -12.18
N CYS A 148 8.31 -4.23 -12.61
CA CYS A 148 8.56 -5.58 -13.09
C CYS A 148 8.49 -5.62 -14.63
N PRO A 149 9.39 -6.34 -15.31
CA PRO A 149 9.44 -6.48 -16.77
C PRO A 149 8.37 -7.47 -17.27
N PHE A 150 7.15 -7.34 -16.75
CA PHE A 150 6.00 -8.13 -17.17
C PHE A 150 5.45 -7.57 -18.48
N LYS A 151 5.20 -8.46 -19.43
CA LYS A 151 4.42 -8.22 -20.63
C LYS A 151 3.09 -8.92 -20.47
N THR A 152 2.01 -8.15 -20.36
CA THR A 152 0.65 -8.66 -20.19
C THR A 152 -0.13 -8.43 -21.47
N THR A 153 -0.70 -9.50 -22.03
CA THR A 153 -1.50 -9.49 -23.26
C THR A 153 -2.88 -10.05 -22.94
N VAL A 154 -3.93 -9.45 -23.51
CA VAL A 154 -5.31 -9.91 -23.39
C VAL A 154 -5.89 -10.16 -24.78
N THR A 155 -6.93 -10.98 -24.85
CA THR A 155 -7.70 -11.17 -26.09
C THR A 155 -8.23 -9.83 -26.62
N SER A 156 -8.29 -9.68 -27.95
CA SER A 156 -8.90 -8.51 -28.59
C SER A 156 -10.42 -8.47 -28.45
N ASP A 157 -11.04 -9.62 -28.15
CA ASP A 157 -12.48 -9.77 -28.01
C ASP A 157 -12.96 -9.10 -26.72
N GLY A 158 -14.09 -8.39 -26.77
CA GLY A 158 -14.71 -7.74 -25.61
C GLY A 158 -15.46 -8.68 -24.67
N VAL A 159 -14.95 -9.90 -24.45
CA VAL A 159 -15.55 -10.86 -23.51
C VAL A 159 -15.28 -10.42 -22.07
N ASP A 160 -16.32 -10.41 -21.24
CA ASP A 160 -16.19 -10.12 -19.81
C ASP A 160 -15.55 -11.31 -19.09
N PHE A 161 -14.42 -11.09 -18.41
CA PHE A 161 -13.75 -12.15 -17.64
C PHE A 161 -14.60 -12.66 -16.47
N GLY A 162 -15.63 -11.92 -16.05
CA GLY A 162 -16.60 -12.33 -15.04
C GLY A 162 -17.41 -13.56 -15.44
N ASN A 163 -17.45 -13.91 -16.73
CA ASN A 163 -18.18 -15.08 -17.26
C ASN A 163 -17.50 -16.41 -16.93
N PHE A 164 -16.23 -16.40 -16.54
CA PHE A 164 -15.44 -17.58 -16.22
C PHE A 164 -15.26 -17.70 -14.70
N LYS A 165 -15.70 -18.81 -14.12
CA LYS A 165 -15.78 -19.00 -12.66
C LYS A 165 -14.93 -20.17 -12.17
N THR A 166 -14.66 -21.15 -13.03
CA THR A 166 -13.87 -22.33 -12.68
C THR A 166 -12.57 -22.42 -13.48
N PHE A 167 -11.55 -23.06 -12.91
CA PHE A 167 -10.29 -23.30 -13.60
C PHE A 167 -9.69 -24.67 -13.28
N ALA A 168 -8.81 -25.14 -14.17
CA ALA A 168 -7.93 -26.28 -13.93
C ALA A 168 -6.56 -26.00 -14.54
N PHE A 169 -5.54 -26.75 -14.11
CA PHE A 169 -4.20 -26.68 -14.70
C PHE A 169 -4.07 -27.66 -15.87
N SER A 170 -3.25 -27.29 -16.86
CA SER A 170 -2.79 -28.23 -17.88
C SER A 170 -2.01 -29.39 -17.26
N THR A 171 -1.93 -30.51 -17.99
CA THR A 171 -1.15 -31.68 -17.58
C THR A 171 0.28 -31.29 -17.24
N ILE A 172 0.78 -31.81 -16.12
CA ILE A 172 2.14 -31.55 -15.66
C ILE A 172 3.16 -32.30 -16.52
N ASP A 173 4.28 -31.66 -16.87
CA ASP A 173 5.45 -32.37 -17.39
C ASP A 173 6.12 -33.17 -16.26
N GLU A 174 6.15 -34.49 -16.40
CA GLU A 174 6.72 -35.39 -15.40
C GLU A 174 8.19 -35.09 -15.08
N ASN A 175 8.96 -34.58 -16.05
CA ASN A 175 10.36 -34.21 -15.82
C ASN A 175 10.51 -33.01 -14.88
N ASN A 176 9.48 -32.16 -14.82
CA ASN A 176 9.46 -30.92 -14.04
C ASN A 176 8.42 -30.91 -12.92
N ARG A 177 7.84 -32.07 -12.59
CA ARG A 177 6.73 -32.21 -11.63
C ARG A 177 6.88 -31.39 -10.35
N LYS A 178 8.06 -31.39 -9.74
CA LYS A 178 8.32 -30.64 -8.49
C LYS A 178 8.17 -29.12 -8.68
N LEU A 179 8.72 -28.59 -9.76
CA LEU A 179 8.66 -27.17 -10.10
C LEU A 179 7.23 -26.76 -10.46
N GLU A 180 6.60 -27.50 -11.37
CA GLU A 180 5.24 -27.19 -11.82
C GLU A 180 4.20 -27.28 -10.70
N THR A 181 4.37 -28.20 -9.75
CA THR A 181 3.51 -28.28 -8.57
C THR A 181 3.58 -26.99 -7.76
N VAL A 182 4.78 -26.46 -7.49
CA VAL A 182 4.95 -25.20 -6.75
C VAL A 182 4.35 -24.02 -7.50
N ILE A 183 4.55 -23.95 -8.82
CA ILE A 183 3.99 -22.90 -9.67
C ILE A 183 2.46 -22.94 -9.62
N ASN A 184 1.87 -24.12 -9.83
CA ASN A 184 0.42 -24.30 -9.84
C ASN A 184 -0.18 -23.97 -8.46
N GLU A 185 0.45 -24.38 -7.36
CA GLU A 185 0.03 -23.99 -6.00
C GLU A 185 0.03 -22.47 -5.80
N CYS A 186 1.04 -21.77 -6.31
CA CYS A 186 1.09 -20.30 -6.22
C CYS A 186 -0.07 -19.67 -7.00
N ILE A 187 -0.34 -20.14 -8.22
CA ILE A 187 -1.40 -19.59 -9.07
C ILE A 187 -2.78 -19.92 -8.50
N GLU A 188 -2.99 -21.15 -8.03
CA GLU A 188 -4.23 -21.59 -7.39
C GLU A 188 -4.57 -20.70 -6.21
N ASN A 189 -3.60 -20.42 -5.34
CA ASN A 189 -3.77 -19.52 -4.21
C ASN A 189 -4.21 -18.11 -4.64
N GLU A 190 -3.65 -17.57 -5.72
CA GLU A 190 -4.01 -16.23 -6.21
C GLU A 190 -5.38 -16.17 -6.89
N LEU A 191 -5.72 -17.18 -7.71
CA LEU A 191 -7.01 -17.24 -8.41
C LEU A 191 -8.18 -17.53 -7.44
N THR A 192 -7.96 -18.39 -6.45
CA THR A 192 -8.96 -18.69 -5.41
C THR A 192 -9.21 -17.52 -4.48
N LYS A 193 -8.17 -16.76 -4.09
CA LYS A 193 -8.32 -15.49 -3.35
C LYS A 193 -9.18 -14.47 -4.10
N LYS A 194 -9.13 -14.48 -5.44
CA LYS A 194 -9.97 -13.63 -6.31
C LYS A 194 -11.40 -14.16 -6.47
N GLY A 195 -11.66 -15.40 -6.08
CA GLY A 195 -13.00 -16.00 -6.09
C GLY A 195 -13.26 -17.01 -7.20
N LEU A 196 -12.25 -17.39 -7.97
CA LEU A 196 -12.36 -18.53 -8.87
C LEU A 196 -12.27 -19.84 -8.09
N THR A 197 -12.78 -20.92 -8.66
CA THR A 197 -12.80 -22.24 -8.01
C THR A 197 -12.19 -23.31 -8.92
N VAL A 198 -11.59 -24.34 -8.35
CA VAL A 198 -11.01 -25.43 -9.13
C VAL A 198 -12.12 -26.39 -9.59
N ASP A 199 -12.16 -26.69 -10.89
CA ASP A 199 -12.99 -27.77 -11.47
C ASP A 199 -12.18 -28.52 -12.52
N ILE A 200 -11.72 -29.72 -12.18
CA ILE A 200 -10.88 -30.54 -13.06
C ILE A 200 -11.72 -31.22 -14.17
N ALA A 201 -13.01 -31.45 -13.93
CA ALA A 201 -13.86 -32.20 -14.83
C ALA A 201 -14.35 -31.33 -16.00
N LYS A 202 -14.77 -30.09 -15.72
CA LYS A 202 -15.26 -29.16 -16.72
C LYS A 202 -14.90 -27.70 -16.38
N PRO A 203 -13.61 -27.35 -16.45
CA PRO A 203 -13.17 -25.98 -16.17
C PRO A 203 -13.70 -25.00 -17.21
N ASP A 204 -14.03 -23.78 -16.79
CA ASP A 204 -14.23 -22.64 -17.69
C ASP A 204 -12.88 -22.15 -18.26
N LEU A 205 -11.80 -22.30 -17.48
CA LEU A 205 -10.45 -21.83 -17.79
C LEU A 205 -9.40 -22.95 -17.66
N LEU A 206 -8.52 -23.09 -18.65
CA LEU A 206 -7.31 -23.89 -18.54
C LEU A 206 -6.11 -22.97 -18.27
N ILE A 207 -5.42 -23.22 -17.17
CA ILE A 207 -4.21 -22.51 -16.79
C ILE A 207 -2.99 -23.27 -17.30
N GLN A 208 -2.16 -22.62 -18.09
CA GLN A 208 -0.91 -23.17 -18.59
C GLN A 208 0.25 -22.25 -18.20
N THR A 209 1.39 -22.83 -17.84
CA THR A 209 2.62 -22.07 -17.59
C THR A 209 3.72 -22.45 -18.56
N PHE A 210 4.65 -21.53 -18.78
CA PHE A 210 5.86 -21.77 -19.56
C PHE A 210 7.02 -21.07 -18.87
N TYR A 211 8.20 -21.67 -18.95
CA TYR A 211 9.38 -21.16 -18.25
C TYR A 211 10.67 -21.58 -18.94
N PHE A 212 11.72 -20.80 -18.73
CA PHE A 212 13.05 -21.03 -19.24
C PHE A 212 14.06 -20.47 -18.24
N PHE A 213 15.17 -21.18 -18.04
CA PHE A 213 16.32 -20.67 -17.30
C PHE A 213 17.60 -21.28 -17.89
N ASP A 214 18.47 -20.45 -18.41
CA ASP A 214 19.76 -20.89 -18.94
C ASP A 214 20.79 -19.75 -18.94
N LYS A 215 22.05 -20.09 -19.20
CA LYS A 215 23.12 -19.12 -19.46
C LYS A 215 22.83 -18.33 -20.73
N ASN A 216 23.10 -17.04 -20.66
CA ASN A 216 23.00 -16.15 -21.80
C ASN A 216 24.17 -16.37 -22.77
N PRO A 217 23.94 -16.80 -24.03
CA PRO A 217 25.01 -16.95 -25.02
C PRO A 217 25.70 -15.62 -25.39
N ASN A 218 25.00 -14.49 -25.18
CA ASN A 218 25.49 -13.15 -25.49
C ASN A 218 26.31 -12.53 -24.36
N TYR A 219 26.55 -13.26 -23.26
CA TYR A 219 27.27 -12.73 -22.11
C TYR A 219 28.76 -12.55 -22.41
N LEU A 220 29.25 -11.30 -22.27
CA LEU A 220 30.64 -10.96 -22.61
C LEU A 220 31.62 -10.98 -21.42
N GLY A 221 31.16 -11.28 -20.20
CA GLY A 221 32.03 -11.45 -19.02
C GLY A 221 32.74 -10.19 -18.49
N ALA A 222 32.61 -9.04 -19.16
CA ALA A 222 33.45 -7.87 -18.92
C ALA A 222 33.00 -6.97 -17.75
N ASN A 223 31.74 -7.05 -17.29
CA ASN A 223 31.11 -6.02 -16.45
C ASN A 223 30.93 -6.38 -14.97
N LYS A 224 31.43 -7.51 -14.45
CA LYS A 224 31.21 -7.89 -13.03
C LYS A 224 31.93 -7.01 -12.00
N VAL A 225 32.97 -6.25 -12.38
CA VAL A 225 33.88 -5.62 -11.40
C VAL A 225 33.95 -4.08 -11.48
N LEU A 226 33.55 -3.46 -12.60
CA LEU A 226 33.89 -2.06 -12.88
C LEU A 226 32.76 -1.03 -12.68
N VAL A 227 31.50 -1.45 -12.53
CA VAL A 227 30.36 -0.54 -12.39
C VAL A 227 29.48 -0.99 -11.22
N GLU A 228 29.30 -0.11 -10.22
CA GLU A 228 28.26 -0.29 -9.21
C GLU A 228 26.89 -0.20 -9.89
N LYS A 229 26.21 -1.34 -10.02
CA LYS A 229 24.86 -1.40 -10.59
C LYS A 229 23.82 -1.11 -9.51
N GLU A 230 22.76 -0.41 -9.89
CA GLU A 230 21.65 -0.15 -8.98
C GLU A 230 20.97 -1.49 -8.60
N PRO A 231 20.78 -1.76 -7.30
CA PRO A 231 20.13 -2.98 -6.86
C PRO A 231 18.64 -3.00 -7.25
N THR A 232 18.15 -4.13 -7.74
CA THR A 232 16.73 -4.33 -8.00
C THR A 232 16.03 -4.78 -6.72
N TYR A 233 15.04 -4.00 -6.27
CA TYR A 233 14.19 -4.36 -5.15
C TYR A 233 12.77 -4.70 -5.62
N ARG A 234 12.18 -5.75 -5.04
CA ARG A 234 10.78 -6.11 -5.27
C ARG A 234 10.11 -6.51 -3.97
N TYR A 235 8.78 -6.39 -3.93
CA TYR A 235 8.01 -6.79 -2.76
C TYR A 235 7.78 -8.30 -2.73
N ASN A 236 8.15 -8.94 -1.63
CA ASN A 236 7.86 -10.34 -1.38
C ASN A 236 6.68 -10.47 -0.40
N PHE A 237 5.51 -10.90 -0.89
CA PHE A 237 4.32 -11.10 -0.07
C PHE A 237 4.52 -12.15 1.04
N SER A 238 5.35 -13.18 0.80
CA SER A 238 5.61 -14.25 1.78
C SER A 238 6.35 -13.72 3.02
N HIS A 239 7.23 -12.74 2.84
CA HIS A 239 8.00 -12.11 3.92
C HIS A 239 7.50 -10.72 4.31
N SER A 240 6.47 -10.22 3.61
CA SER A 240 5.87 -8.90 3.81
C SER A 240 6.88 -7.73 3.81
N LYS A 241 7.88 -7.77 2.93
CA LYS A 241 8.94 -6.76 2.84
C LYS A 241 9.50 -6.59 1.42
N MET A 242 10.17 -5.46 1.20
CA MET A 242 11.01 -5.25 0.01
C MET A 242 12.30 -6.08 0.17
N GLU A 243 12.67 -6.81 -0.88
CA GLU A 243 13.87 -7.65 -0.92
C GLU A 243 14.71 -7.29 -2.14
N LYS A 244 16.04 -7.39 -1.96
CA LYS A 244 17.01 -7.24 -3.05
C LYS A 244 17.06 -8.56 -3.84
N PHE A 245 17.03 -8.46 -5.17
CA PHE A 245 17.15 -9.60 -6.08
C PHE A 245 18.38 -9.45 -6.98
N PRO A 246 18.98 -10.56 -7.45
CA PRO A 246 20.14 -10.56 -8.37
C PRO A 246 19.71 -10.29 -9.82
N PHE A 247 18.72 -9.41 -10.00
CA PHE A 247 18.17 -9.03 -11.29
C PHE A 247 18.79 -7.71 -11.73
N LEU A 248 19.15 -7.64 -13.00
CA LEU A 248 19.50 -6.38 -13.63
C LEU A 248 18.25 -5.52 -13.82
N ASN A 249 18.45 -4.21 -13.83
CA ASN A 249 17.39 -3.27 -14.17
C ASN A 249 16.82 -3.63 -15.56
N TYR A 250 15.50 -3.48 -15.76
CA TYR A 250 14.85 -3.77 -17.04
C TYR A 250 15.40 -2.95 -18.22
N ALA A 251 16.11 -1.85 -17.95
CA ALA A 251 16.80 -1.04 -18.95
C ALA A 251 18.25 -1.48 -19.25
N ALA A 252 18.76 -2.50 -18.55
CA ALA A 252 20.11 -3.00 -18.76
C ALA A 252 20.26 -3.70 -20.12
N ALA A 253 21.49 -3.70 -20.65
CA ALA A 253 21.79 -4.42 -21.88
C ALA A 253 21.86 -5.93 -21.62
N GLU A 254 21.29 -6.72 -22.52
CA GLU A 254 21.25 -8.19 -22.42
C GLU A 254 22.66 -8.79 -22.28
N ALA A 255 23.67 -8.24 -22.96
CA ALA A 255 25.06 -8.72 -22.91
C ALA A 255 25.71 -8.63 -21.51
N GLU A 256 25.09 -7.91 -20.58
CA GLU A 256 25.53 -7.83 -19.17
C GLU A 256 25.00 -8.95 -18.29
N ALA A 257 23.96 -9.66 -18.74
CA ALA A 257 23.30 -10.73 -17.99
C ALA A 257 24.02 -12.05 -18.22
N GLU A 258 24.40 -12.75 -17.15
CA GLU A 258 24.98 -14.09 -17.24
C GLU A 258 23.90 -15.15 -17.49
N TYR A 259 22.69 -14.93 -16.95
CA TYR A 259 21.56 -15.84 -17.08
C TYR A 259 20.31 -15.11 -17.60
N LEU A 260 19.47 -15.84 -18.31
CA LEU A 260 18.15 -15.42 -18.76
C LEU A 260 17.10 -16.25 -18.03
N LEU A 261 16.06 -15.60 -17.50
CA LEU A 261 14.90 -16.28 -16.91
C LEU A 261 13.63 -15.81 -17.61
N GLN A 262 12.85 -16.76 -18.13
CA GLN A 262 11.50 -16.55 -18.62
C GLN A 262 10.51 -17.28 -17.72
N PHE A 263 9.41 -16.63 -17.38
CA PHE A 263 8.30 -17.24 -16.67
C PHE A 263 6.98 -16.64 -17.14
N GLY A 264 6.01 -17.47 -17.50
CA GLY A 264 4.74 -17.01 -18.03
C GLY A 264 3.55 -17.82 -17.58
N ILE A 265 2.39 -17.15 -17.51
CA ILE A 265 1.09 -17.70 -17.17
C ILE A 265 0.13 -17.38 -18.31
N ARG A 266 -0.56 -18.40 -18.83
CA ARG A 266 -1.67 -18.30 -19.78
C ARG A 266 -2.96 -18.75 -19.12
N ILE A 267 -4.01 -17.98 -19.36
CA ILE A 267 -5.39 -18.30 -18.99
C ILE A 267 -6.15 -18.51 -20.30
N ILE A 268 -6.52 -19.76 -20.57
CA ILE A 268 -7.08 -20.22 -21.84
C ILE A 268 -8.57 -20.51 -21.64
N ASP A 269 -9.39 -20.01 -22.54
CA ASP A 269 -10.84 -20.23 -22.59
C ASP A 269 -11.15 -21.70 -22.92
N GLN A 270 -12.01 -22.33 -22.12
CA GLN A 270 -12.54 -23.67 -22.35
C GLN A 270 -14.06 -23.69 -22.57
N LYS A 271 -14.72 -22.53 -22.48
CA LYS A 271 -16.18 -22.39 -22.39
C LYS A 271 -16.78 -21.69 -23.61
N ASP A 272 -16.34 -20.46 -23.89
CA ASP A 272 -16.97 -19.61 -24.91
C ASP A 272 -16.35 -19.88 -26.29
N ILE A 273 -15.03 -19.74 -26.39
CA ILE A 273 -14.24 -20.06 -27.59
C ILE A 273 -13.05 -20.93 -27.16
N PRO A 274 -13.21 -22.27 -27.13
CA PRO A 274 -12.16 -23.18 -26.65
C PRO A 274 -10.81 -22.97 -27.34
N GLY A 275 -9.74 -22.82 -26.55
CA GLY A 275 -8.36 -22.63 -27.02
C GLY A 275 -7.95 -21.16 -27.21
N ARG A 276 -8.87 -20.20 -27.09
CA ARG A 276 -8.52 -18.77 -27.11
C ARG A 276 -7.78 -18.38 -25.83
N VAL A 277 -6.60 -17.76 -25.96
CA VAL A 277 -5.89 -17.18 -24.81
C VAL A 277 -6.61 -15.89 -24.40
N LEU A 278 -7.22 -15.89 -23.22
CA LEU A 278 -7.93 -14.72 -22.68
C LEU A 278 -6.96 -13.70 -22.10
N TRP A 279 -5.97 -14.20 -21.36
CA TRP A 279 -4.97 -13.39 -20.65
C TRP A 279 -3.65 -14.17 -20.60
N GLU A 280 -2.56 -13.48 -20.90
CA GLU A 280 -1.20 -14.00 -20.79
C GLU A 280 -0.33 -12.96 -20.10
N CYS A 281 0.47 -13.38 -19.12
CA CYS A 281 1.51 -12.53 -18.55
C CYS A 281 2.83 -13.27 -18.59
N GLU A 282 3.83 -12.62 -19.19
CA GLU A 282 5.17 -13.13 -19.41
C GLU A 282 6.18 -12.21 -18.72
N ALA A 283 7.08 -12.77 -17.93
CA ALA A 283 8.21 -12.08 -17.35
C ALA A 283 9.50 -12.55 -18.04
N ASN A 284 10.33 -11.60 -18.46
CA ASN A 284 11.68 -11.86 -18.97
C ASN A 284 12.67 -11.09 -18.11
N GLU A 285 13.53 -11.81 -17.40
CA GLU A 285 14.52 -11.24 -16.49
C GLU A 285 15.93 -11.45 -17.02
N LEU A 286 16.77 -10.45 -16.74
CA LEU A 286 18.20 -10.47 -16.94
C LEU A 286 18.87 -10.64 -15.58
N LEU A 287 19.71 -11.67 -15.41
CA LEU A 287 20.25 -12.03 -14.10
C LEU A 287 21.78 -12.03 -14.07
N GLU A 288 22.33 -11.66 -12.91
CA GLU A 288 23.76 -11.71 -12.65
C GLU A 288 24.22 -13.05 -12.06
N ASP A 289 23.34 -13.67 -11.27
CA ASP A 289 23.58 -14.92 -10.57
C ASP A 289 22.51 -15.95 -10.92
N SER A 290 22.84 -17.22 -10.69
CA SER A 290 21.86 -18.30 -10.85
C SER A 290 20.71 -18.11 -9.86
N TYR A 291 19.48 -18.34 -10.33
CA TYR A 291 18.27 -18.15 -9.55
C TYR A 291 17.27 -19.26 -9.81
N ARG A 292 16.47 -19.61 -8.81
CA ARG A 292 15.54 -20.73 -8.92
C ARG A 292 14.16 -20.27 -9.42
N LEU A 293 13.62 -20.98 -10.40
CA LEU A 293 12.29 -20.70 -10.97
C LEU A 293 11.16 -20.86 -9.94
N ASP A 294 11.28 -21.78 -8.97
CA ASP A 294 10.29 -21.96 -7.91
C ASP A 294 10.26 -20.77 -6.94
N GLU A 295 11.43 -20.26 -6.54
CA GLU A 295 11.55 -19.02 -5.75
C GLU A 295 11.02 -17.81 -6.54
N TYR A 296 11.35 -17.73 -7.84
CA TYR A 296 10.83 -16.68 -8.70
C TYR A 296 9.30 -16.70 -8.75
N ALA A 297 8.68 -17.88 -8.97
CA ALA A 297 7.24 -18.02 -9.01
C ALA A 297 6.57 -17.60 -7.69
N ARG A 298 7.13 -17.99 -6.53
CA ARG A 298 6.59 -17.62 -5.20
C ARG A 298 6.52 -16.11 -4.97
N VAL A 299 7.48 -15.36 -5.51
CA VAL A 299 7.52 -13.89 -5.38
C VAL A 299 6.65 -13.22 -6.44
N HIS A 300 6.71 -13.69 -7.70
CA HIS A 300 6.19 -12.94 -8.83
C HIS A 300 4.79 -13.35 -9.27
N VAL A 301 4.33 -14.58 -9.00
CA VAL A 301 2.95 -14.99 -9.33
C VAL A 301 1.93 -14.05 -8.69
N PRO A 302 2.00 -13.70 -7.39
CA PRO A 302 1.10 -12.71 -6.80
C PRO A 302 1.13 -11.36 -7.52
N LEU A 303 2.32 -10.86 -7.89
CA LEU A 303 2.48 -9.59 -8.61
C LEU A 303 1.92 -9.64 -10.03
N MET A 304 2.18 -10.72 -10.78
CA MET A 304 1.65 -10.94 -12.14
C MET A 304 0.12 -11.02 -12.11
N CYS A 305 -0.42 -11.79 -11.17
CA CYS A 305 -1.87 -11.99 -11.02
C CYS A 305 -2.60 -10.73 -10.51
N MET A 306 -1.92 -9.68 -10.05
CA MET A 306 -2.59 -8.39 -9.74
C MET A 306 -3.28 -7.79 -10.98
N GLN A 307 -2.81 -8.06 -12.21
CA GLN A 307 -3.46 -7.58 -13.43
C GLN A 307 -4.62 -8.47 -13.95
N TYR A 308 -4.91 -9.59 -13.29
CA TYR A 308 -6.09 -10.40 -13.62
C TYR A 308 -7.18 -10.20 -12.54
N PRO A 309 -8.43 -9.85 -12.91
CA PRO A 309 -8.95 -9.67 -14.27
C PRO A 309 -8.74 -8.25 -14.84
N TYR A 310 -8.26 -7.30 -14.04
CA TYR A 310 -8.16 -5.89 -14.45
C TYR A 310 -6.75 -5.52 -14.93
N THR A 311 -6.52 -5.66 -16.24
CA THR A 311 -5.24 -5.31 -16.88
C THR A 311 -5.22 -3.85 -17.31
N LYS A 312 -4.16 -3.12 -16.93
CA LYS A 312 -3.94 -1.71 -17.32
C LYS A 312 -2.64 -1.50 -18.08
N TYR A 313 -1.61 -2.24 -17.71
CA TYR A 313 -0.25 -2.09 -18.24
C TYR A 313 0.09 -3.30 -19.08
N GLY A 314 0.32 -3.09 -20.38
CA GLY A 314 0.76 -4.16 -21.27
C GLY A 314 2.24 -4.52 -21.14
N ARG A 315 3.07 -3.61 -20.61
CA ARG A 315 4.51 -3.80 -20.38
C ARG A 315 4.97 -3.03 -19.15
N ASN A 316 6.02 -3.51 -18.48
CA ASN A 316 6.75 -2.82 -17.42
C ASN A 316 5.82 -2.31 -16.32
N VAL A 317 5.21 -3.23 -15.57
CA VAL A 317 4.15 -2.92 -14.62
C VAL A 317 4.74 -2.19 -13.41
N PRO A 318 4.31 -0.93 -13.14
CA PRO A 318 4.78 -0.16 -12.00
C PRO A 318 3.98 -0.50 -10.73
N PHE A 319 4.69 -0.82 -9.67
CA PHE A 319 4.12 -1.09 -8.36
C PHE A 319 4.53 -0.02 -7.36
N LYS A 320 3.60 0.31 -6.45
CA LYS A 320 3.84 1.11 -5.26
C LYS A 320 3.53 0.26 -4.03
N VAL A 321 4.45 0.23 -3.08
CA VAL A 321 4.25 -0.36 -1.76
C VAL A 321 4.22 0.76 -0.74
N SER A 322 3.11 0.89 -0.03
CA SER A 322 2.99 1.74 1.13
C SER A 322 2.87 0.84 2.36
N LYS A 323 3.84 0.94 3.27
CA LYS A 323 3.82 0.25 4.57
C LYS A 323 3.72 1.29 5.67
N LYS A 324 2.90 1.04 6.68
CA LYS A 324 2.80 1.87 7.87
C LYS A 324 2.50 1.01 9.09
N THR A 325 3.21 1.27 10.19
CA THR A 325 2.89 0.69 11.49
C THR A 325 3.01 1.78 12.55
N TYR A 326 1.97 1.98 13.35
CA TYR A 326 1.95 3.01 14.39
C TYR A 326 1.12 2.58 15.60
N ASN A 327 1.44 3.12 16.77
CA ASN A 327 0.60 3.07 17.95
C ASN A 327 -0.65 3.93 17.71
N TYR A 328 -1.81 3.30 17.77
CA TYR A 328 -3.10 3.93 17.62
C TYR A 328 -3.81 4.03 18.96
N THR A 329 -4.17 5.26 19.34
CA THR A 329 -5.02 5.56 20.49
C THR A 329 -6.42 6.01 20.06
N GLY A 330 -6.59 6.51 18.83
CA GLY A 330 -7.85 7.05 18.31
C GLY A 330 -8.07 8.54 18.58
N ILE A 331 -7.03 9.27 18.98
CA ILE A 331 -7.08 10.71 19.19
C ILE A 331 -6.89 11.44 17.85
N SER A 332 -7.73 12.45 17.60
CA SER A 332 -7.47 13.46 16.57
C SER A 332 -7.11 14.80 17.20
N TYR A 333 -6.09 15.45 16.67
CA TYR A 333 -5.54 16.72 17.16
C TYR A 333 -5.99 17.90 16.29
N ASP A 334 -6.09 19.09 16.87
CA ASP A 334 -6.36 20.31 16.10
C ASP A 334 -5.12 20.72 15.29
N ILE A 335 -5.29 21.00 14.01
CA ILE A 335 -4.20 21.41 13.11
C ILE A 335 -3.53 22.72 13.53
N ASP A 336 -4.30 23.65 14.11
CA ASP A 336 -3.80 24.97 14.53
C ASP A 336 -3.29 24.93 15.98
N LYS A 337 -3.84 24.01 16.80
CA LYS A 337 -3.56 23.90 18.22
C LYS A 337 -3.35 22.42 18.62
N LEU A 338 -2.13 21.93 18.36
CA LEU A 338 -1.80 20.51 18.44
C LEU A 338 -1.94 19.89 19.85
N ASP A 339 -1.99 20.66 20.93
CA ASP A 339 -2.31 20.18 22.28
C ASP A 339 -3.80 19.88 22.48
N GLN A 340 -4.68 20.28 21.57
CA GLN A 340 -6.13 20.14 21.71
C GLN A 340 -6.66 18.89 21.00
N VAL A 341 -7.44 18.08 21.72
CA VAL A 341 -8.20 16.96 21.16
C VAL A 341 -9.45 17.47 20.44
N VAL A 342 -9.58 17.21 19.15
CA VAL A 342 -10.77 17.61 18.37
C VAL A 342 -11.78 16.49 18.20
N ASP A 343 -11.31 15.23 18.22
CA ASP A 343 -12.17 14.06 18.13
C ASP A 343 -11.51 12.83 18.80
N VAL A 344 -12.33 11.86 19.17
CA VAL A 344 -11.89 10.57 19.72
C VAL A 344 -12.76 9.45 19.14
N ASP A 345 -12.13 8.51 18.44
CA ASP A 345 -12.81 7.38 17.81
C ASP A 345 -13.55 6.52 18.86
N ARG A 346 -14.82 6.19 18.62
CA ARG A 346 -15.71 5.59 19.66
C ARG A 346 -15.22 4.26 20.24
N ASN A 347 -14.55 3.43 19.46
CA ASN A 347 -14.09 2.09 19.86
C ASN A 347 -12.56 2.04 20.03
N SER A 348 -11.96 3.16 20.42
CA SER A 348 -10.51 3.31 20.50
C SER A 348 -9.97 3.22 21.94
N PRO A 349 -8.66 2.95 22.12
CA PRO A 349 -8.03 2.95 23.43
C PRO A 349 -8.22 4.26 24.21
N ALA A 350 -8.14 5.41 23.55
CA ALA A 350 -8.32 6.72 24.18
C ALA A 350 -9.77 6.94 24.65
N TYR A 351 -10.76 6.48 23.88
CA TYR A 351 -12.15 6.53 24.30
C TYR A 351 -12.39 5.69 25.55
N ALA A 352 -11.88 4.45 25.56
CA ALA A 352 -11.97 3.54 26.70
C ALA A 352 -11.26 4.11 27.95
N ALA A 353 -10.13 4.80 27.77
CA ALA A 353 -9.38 5.44 28.83
C ALA A 353 -9.99 6.78 29.34
N GLY A 354 -11.08 7.26 28.73
CA GLY A 354 -11.81 8.44 29.20
C GLY A 354 -11.39 9.77 28.58
N ILE A 355 -10.54 9.76 27.55
CA ILE A 355 -10.22 10.95 26.74
C ILE A 355 -11.46 11.36 25.96
N ARG A 356 -11.74 12.66 25.89
CA ARG A 356 -12.90 13.21 25.20
C ARG A 356 -12.50 14.41 24.33
N PRO A 357 -13.29 14.73 23.29
CA PRO A 357 -13.10 15.96 22.53
C PRO A 357 -13.05 17.19 23.44
N ARG A 358 -12.22 18.18 23.07
CA ARG A 358 -11.90 19.41 23.81
C ARG A 358 -11.00 19.25 25.03
N ASP A 359 -10.56 18.04 25.36
CA ASP A 359 -9.46 17.88 26.31
C ASP A 359 -8.18 18.56 25.77
N ILE A 360 -7.42 19.17 26.66
CA ILE A 360 -6.10 19.75 26.35
C ILE A 360 -5.04 18.81 26.91
N ILE A 361 -4.17 18.27 26.06
CA ILE A 361 -3.06 17.42 26.46
C ILE A 361 -1.91 18.33 26.90
N GLU A 362 -1.55 18.31 28.19
CA GLU A 362 -0.42 19.09 28.71
C GLU A 362 0.92 18.42 28.34
N LYS A 363 0.97 17.09 28.40
CA LYS A 363 2.15 16.29 28.01
C LYS A 363 1.78 14.85 27.67
N ILE A 364 2.64 14.22 26.85
CA ILE A 364 2.63 12.79 26.56
C ILE A 364 3.93 12.21 27.14
N GLY A 365 3.80 11.32 28.12
CA GLY A 365 4.90 10.88 28.97
C GLY A 365 5.51 12.06 29.73
N ARG A 366 6.76 12.40 29.39
CA ARG A 366 7.49 13.54 29.96
C ARG A 366 7.55 14.76 29.01
N HIS A 367 6.99 14.66 27.81
CA HIS A 367 7.16 15.63 26.74
C HIS A 367 5.95 16.54 26.62
N LYS A 368 6.15 17.85 26.75
CA LYS A 368 5.07 18.84 26.69
C LYS A 368 4.50 18.97 25.27
N MET A 369 3.25 19.39 25.20
CA MET A 369 2.50 19.53 23.94
C MET A 369 2.18 20.99 23.58
N ASP A 370 2.50 21.97 24.44
CA ASP A 370 2.22 23.39 24.27
C ASP A 370 3.17 24.08 23.26
N HIS A 371 3.23 23.55 22.04
CA HIS A 371 4.07 24.01 20.95
C HIS A 371 3.26 24.18 19.65
N SER A 372 3.71 25.11 18.81
CA SER A 372 3.17 25.30 17.47
C SER A 372 3.63 24.20 16.50
N ALA A 373 2.92 24.04 15.38
CA ALA A 373 3.30 23.12 14.32
C ALA A 373 4.71 23.41 13.75
N GLU A 374 5.12 24.68 13.68
CA GLU A 374 6.44 25.08 13.16
C GLU A 374 7.57 24.74 14.14
N GLU A 375 7.33 24.87 15.46
CA GLU A 375 8.27 24.44 16.49
C GLU A 375 8.49 22.93 16.42
N PHE A 376 7.42 22.14 16.35
CA PHE A 376 7.49 20.70 16.16
C PHE A 376 8.24 20.30 14.87
N SER A 377 7.92 20.95 13.74
CA SER A 377 8.57 20.74 12.44
C SER A 377 10.07 21.03 12.50
N SER A 378 10.45 22.17 13.08
CA SER A 378 11.85 22.58 13.23
C SER A 378 12.62 21.64 14.15
N ALA A 379 12.03 21.27 15.28
CA ALA A 379 12.65 20.37 16.25
C ALA A 379 12.89 18.96 15.66
N TYR A 380 11.93 18.44 14.91
CA TYR A 380 12.04 17.16 14.22
C TYR A 380 13.10 17.15 13.10
N LYS A 381 13.20 18.24 12.31
CA LYS A 381 14.28 18.40 11.30
C LYS A 381 15.67 18.40 11.94
N ARG A 382 15.82 19.00 13.12
CA ARG A 382 17.08 18.96 13.89
C ARG A 382 17.39 17.55 14.38
N PHE A 383 16.39 16.82 14.87
CA PHE A 383 16.56 15.40 15.22
C PHE A 383 17.11 14.60 14.04
N ILE A 384 16.49 14.71 12.86
CA ILE A 384 16.93 13.99 11.65
C ILE A 384 18.39 14.36 11.34
N THR A 385 18.70 15.66 11.24
CA THR A 385 20.05 16.15 10.94
C THR A 385 21.10 15.60 11.91
N ASN A 386 20.84 15.66 13.21
CA ASN A 386 21.80 15.29 14.25
C ASN A 386 21.96 13.77 14.43
N THR A 387 21.01 12.98 13.93
CA THR A 387 21.01 11.51 14.01
C THR A 387 21.38 10.82 12.71
N MET A 388 21.73 11.56 11.64
CA MET A 388 22.20 10.98 10.37
C MET A 388 23.40 10.03 10.56
N GLN A 389 24.27 10.31 11.52
CA GLN A 389 25.42 9.45 11.89
C GLN A 389 25.03 8.06 12.46
N TYR A 390 23.75 7.84 12.80
CA TYR A 390 23.25 6.56 13.33
C TYR A 390 22.45 5.76 12.30
N ARG A 391 22.38 6.23 11.05
CA ARG A 391 21.75 5.52 9.93
C ARG A 391 22.69 4.46 9.36
N ASP A 392 22.16 3.35 8.83
CA ASP A 392 22.94 2.35 8.10
C ASP A 392 22.94 2.64 6.58
N PRO A 393 24.08 3.06 6.00
CA PRO A 393 24.19 3.34 4.57
C PRO A 393 23.91 2.13 3.67
N LYS A 394 24.05 0.90 4.17
CA LYS A 394 23.78 -0.33 3.40
C LYS A 394 22.30 -0.51 3.10
N THR A 395 21.45 0.19 3.83
CA THR A 395 19.99 0.14 3.69
C THR A 395 19.44 1.31 2.87
N MET A 396 20.30 2.07 2.19
CA MET A 396 19.89 3.25 1.44
C MET A 396 18.92 2.89 0.30
N PHE A 397 17.80 3.59 0.23
CA PHE A 397 16.82 3.46 -0.85
C PHE A 397 16.22 4.82 -1.24
N THR A 398 15.60 4.86 -2.43
CA THR A 398 14.79 6.01 -2.87
C THR A 398 13.32 5.73 -2.59
N ASP A 399 12.65 6.62 -1.87
CA ASP A 399 11.21 6.48 -1.59
C ASP A 399 10.34 6.82 -2.83
N ALA A 400 9.05 6.51 -2.76
CA ALA A 400 8.09 6.79 -3.82
C ALA A 400 7.96 8.29 -4.16
N ASN A 401 8.40 9.19 -3.28
CA ASN A 401 8.37 10.63 -3.47
C ASN A 401 9.68 11.18 -4.08
N GLY A 402 10.66 10.30 -4.35
CA GLY A 402 11.94 10.66 -4.96
C GLY A 402 13.03 11.07 -3.96
N PHE A 403 12.84 10.88 -2.65
CA PHE A 403 13.87 11.14 -1.66
C PHE A 403 14.89 9.99 -1.63
N LYS A 404 16.12 10.27 -2.07
CA LYS A 404 17.16 9.26 -2.34
C LYS A 404 17.94 8.75 -1.12
N TYR A 405 17.78 9.38 0.03
CA TYR A 405 18.62 9.13 1.21
C TYR A 405 17.85 8.47 2.36
N CYS A 406 16.77 7.75 2.06
CA CYS A 406 16.09 6.93 3.06
C CYS A 406 17.03 5.83 3.53
N MET A 407 17.27 5.74 4.83
CA MET A 407 18.11 4.70 5.44
C MET A 407 17.44 4.25 6.74
N PHE A 408 17.49 2.95 7.01
CA PHE A 408 17.12 2.43 8.32
C PHE A 408 18.17 2.81 9.37
N TRP A 409 17.81 2.63 10.63
CA TRP A 409 18.72 2.80 11.75
C TRP A 409 19.75 1.67 11.81
N ASP A 410 21.01 2.01 12.14
CA ASP A 410 22.03 1.01 12.46
C ASP A 410 21.63 0.28 13.75
N VAL A 411 21.50 -1.04 13.66
CA VAL A 411 21.09 -1.92 14.77
C VAL A 411 22.00 -1.77 16.00
N PHE A 412 23.29 -1.50 15.80
CA PHE A 412 24.26 -1.30 16.89
C PHE A 412 24.17 0.08 17.55
N LYS A 413 23.35 1.00 17.00
CA LYS A 413 23.16 2.36 17.50
C LYS A 413 21.81 2.61 18.15
N TYR A 414 20.97 1.57 18.32
CA TYR A 414 19.62 1.72 18.88
C TYR A 414 19.58 2.42 20.24
N PRO A 415 20.49 2.16 21.21
CA PRO A 415 20.50 2.91 22.47
C PRO A 415 20.73 4.42 22.27
N GLN A 416 21.69 4.80 21.43
CA GLN A 416 22.00 6.19 21.14
C GLN A 416 20.86 6.90 20.41
N ILE A 417 20.17 6.18 19.51
CA ILE A 417 18.99 6.68 18.80
C ILE A 417 17.84 6.88 19.77
N ALA A 418 17.59 5.94 20.68
CA ALA A 418 16.56 6.07 21.71
C ALA A 418 16.81 7.29 22.60
N ASP A 419 18.04 7.45 23.11
CA ASP A 419 18.43 8.60 23.92
C ASP A 419 18.23 9.92 23.16
N ALA A 420 18.71 10.00 21.92
CA ALA A 420 18.52 11.18 21.06
C ALA A 420 17.03 11.44 20.82
N SER A 421 16.24 10.42 20.47
CA SER A 421 14.81 10.56 20.16
C SER A 421 13.97 11.07 21.33
N GLN A 422 14.45 10.88 22.56
CA GLN A 422 13.76 11.31 23.78
C GLN A 422 14.32 12.61 24.38
N SER A 423 15.20 13.33 23.67
CA SER A 423 15.69 14.65 24.06
C SER A 423 14.59 15.71 23.92
N SER A 424 14.43 16.56 24.94
CA SER A 424 13.48 17.67 24.92
C SER A 424 13.75 18.69 23.81
N ASP A 425 14.99 18.79 23.32
CA ASP A 425 15.38 19.73 22.25
C ASP A 425 14.71 19.42 20.91
N TYR A 426 14.21 18.19 20.77
CA TYR A 426 13.55 17.70 19.56
C TYR A 426 12.02 17.61 19.68
N LEU A 427 11.45 18.09 20.80
CA LEU A 427 10.01 18.09 21.06
C LEU A 427 9.31 16.76 20.72
N PRO A 428 9.76 15.63 21.28
CA PRO A 428 9.41 14.29 20.78
C PRO A 428 8.07 13.79 21.31
N ALA A 429 7.12 14.69 21.56
CA ALA A 429 5.81 14.31 22.12
C ALA A 429 5.09 13.29 21.22
N PHE A 430 5.14 13.47 19.90
CA PHE A 430 4.56 12.53 18.93
C PHE A 430 5.40 11.26 18.68
N SER A 431 6.57 11.10 19.31
CA SER A 431 7.34 9.84 19.21
C SER A 431 6.61 8.64 19.83
N TYR A 432 5.56 8.88 20.64
CA TYR A 432 4.69 7.83 21.18
C TYR A 432 4.08 6.93 20.09
N LEU A 433 3.88 7.48 18.88
CA LEU A 433 3.39 6.74 17.71
C LEU A 433 4.29 5.55 17.37
N TYR A 434 5.56 5.57 17.79
CA TYR A 434 6.55 4.53 17.53
C TYR A 434 7.12 3.92 18.83
N TYR A 435 6.43 4.06 19.97
CA TYR A 435 6.89 3.49 21.27
C TYR A 435 6.91 1.96 21.34
N PHE A 436 6.38 1.26 20.33
CA PHE A 436 6.58 -0.18 20.19
C PHE A 436 7.99 -0.53 19.67
N ALA A 437 8.72 0.44 19.10
CA ALA A 437 10.03 0.21 18.50
C ALA A 437 11.18 0.42 19.51
N PRO A 438 12.15 -0.49 19.58
CA PRO A 438 13.21 -0.45 20.60
C PRO A 438 14.18 0.73 20.45
N TYR A 439 14.35 1.26 19.22
CA TYR A 439 15.16 2.46 18.95
C TYR A 439 14.45 3.78 19.30
N ILE A 440 13.18 3.74 19.72
CA ILE A 440 12.46 4.91 20.26
C ILE A 440 12.20 4.72 21.76
N ASN A 441 11.75 3.53 22.16
CA ASN A 441 11.40 3.20 23.54
C ASN A 441 12.05 1.88 23.96
N PRO A 442 13.23 1.92 24.62
CA PRO A 442 13.96 0.73 25.03
C PRO A 442 13.34 0.01 26.24
N SER A 443 12.39 0.65 26.94
CA SER A 443 11.79 0.08 28.16
C SER A 443 10.93 -1.16 27.91
N GLY A 444 10.48 -1.37 26.67
CA GLY A 444 9.54 -2.43 26.30
C GLY A 444 8.10 -2.20 26.81
N ASN A 445 7.86 -1.18 27.63
CA ASN A 445 6.51 -0.83 28.06
C ASN A 445 5.84 0.08 27.01
N ASN A 446 4.91 -0.49 26.25
CA ASN A 446 4.16 0.26 25.23
C ASN A 446 2.98 1.09 25.78
N ALA A 447 2.82 1.20 27.11
CA ALA A 447 1.80 2.08 27.69
C ALA A 447 2.30 3.53 27.71
N CYS A 448 1.45 4.46 27.25
CA CYS A 448 1.74 5.88 27.17
C CYS A 448 0.91 6.64 28.22
N THR A 449 1.56 7.47 29.03
CA THR A 449 0.86 8.35 29.99
C THR A 449 0.48 9.66 29.29
N PHE A 450 -0.80 10.03 29.35
CA PHE A 450 -1.33 11.29 28.86
C PHE A 450 -1.79 12.12 30.06
N ASN A 451 -1.19 13.30 30.23
CA ASN A 451 -1.68 14.25 31.23
C ASN A 451 -2.55 15.27 30.52
N ILE A 452 -3.83 15.31 30.90
CA ILE A 452 -4.83 16.17 30.26
C ILE A 452 -5.40 17.18 31.24
N LYS A 453 -5.92 18.28 30.68
CA LYS A 453 -6.66 19.31 31.38
C LYS A 453 -8.06 19.44 30.76
N ARG A 454 -9.07 19.23 31.59
CA ARG A 454 -10.49 19.40 31.25
C ARG A 454 -11.07 20.54 32.08
N GLY A 455 -11.18 21.73 31.47
CA GLY A 455 -11.51 22.95 32.21
C GLY A 455 -10.43 23.30 33.24
N LYS A 456 -10.74 23.20 34.54
CA LYS A 456 -9.77 23.39 35.63
C LYS A 456 -9.19 22.10 36.19
N THR A 457 -9.76 20.95 35.84
CA THR A 457 -9.36 19.64 36.37
C THR A 457 -8.20 19.09 35.57
N LYS A 458 -7.14 18.64 36.26
CA LYS A 458 -6.02 17.90 35.68
C LYS A 458 -6.22 16.41 35.93
N LEU A 459 -6.04 15.59 34.90
CA LEU A 459 -6.11 14.14 34.99
C LEU A 459 -4.86 13.52 34.37
N GLU A 460 -4.44 12.40 34.92
CA GLU A 460 -3.43 11.53 34.32
C GLU A 460 -4.13 10.25 33.85
N VAL A 461 -3.93 9.90 32.58
CA VAL A 461 -4.58 8.77 31.93
C VAL A 461 -3.50 7.91 31.29
N ILE A 462 -3.46 6.62 31.63
CA ILE A 462 -2.54 5.67 31.00
C ILE A 462 -3.30 4.98 29.88
N ILE A 463 -2.80 5.14 28.65
CA ILE A 463 -3.38 4.53 27.45
C ILE A 463 -2.39 3.49 26.94
N ARG A 464 -2.83 2.23 26.83
CA ARG A 464 -2.10 1.22 26.07
C ARG A 464 -2.61 1.24 24.63
N PRO A 465 -1.83 1.76 23.66
CA PRO A 465 -2.27 1.81 22.27
C PRO A 465 -2.42 0.40 21.70
N THR A 466 -3.26 0.27 20.68
CA THR A 466 -3.24 -0.90 19.78
C THR A 466 -2.26 -0.59 18.65
N ILE A 467 -1.48 -1.57 18.21
CA ILE A 467 -0.60 -1.39 17.05
C ILE A 467 -1.45 -1.55 15.80
N ARG A 468 -1.59 -0.49 15.00
CA ARG A 468 -2.12 -0.59 13.63
C ARG A 468 -0.96 -0.84 12.70
N SER A 469 -1.07 -1.89 11.90
CA SER A 469 -0.12 -2.22 10.83
C SER A 469 -0.87 -2.41 9.53
N GLU A 470 -0.33 -1.85 8.46
CA GLU A 470 -0.92 -1.93 7.13
C GLU A 470 0.19 -2.02 6.08
N VAL A 471 -0.06 -2.83 5.04
CA VAL A 471 0.74 -2.86 3.83
C VAL A 471 -0.19 -2.86 2.64
N THR A 472 0.01 -1.89 1.77
CA THR A 472 -0.75 -1.74 0.54
C THR A 472 0.20 -1.82 -0.64
N VAL A 473 0.05 -2.89 -1.44
CA VAL A 473 0.73 -3.04 -2.74
C VAL A 473 -0.26 -2.70 -3.83
N GLU A 474 0.04 -1.68 -4.64
CA GLU A 474 -0.84 -1.20 -5.72
C GLU A 474 -0.09 -1.14 -7.03
N ILE A 475 -0.81 -1.35 -8.13
CA ILE A 475 -0.35 -0.98 -9.47
C ILE A 475 -0.72 0.50 -9.67
N LYS A 476 0.25 1.32 -10.11
CA LYS A 476 0.07 2.78 -10.21
C LYS A 476 -1.07 3.22 -11.14
#